data_AF-A0AB34AC94-F1
#
_entry.id   AF-A0AB34AC94-F1
#
_cell.length_a   1.000
_cell.length_b   1.000
_cell.length_c   1.000
_cell.angle_alpha   90.00
_cell.angle_beta   90.00
_cell.angle_gamma   90.00
#
_symmetry.space_group_name_H-M   'P 1'
#
loop_
_entity.id
_entity.type
_entity.pdbx_description
1 polymer ?
#
loop_
_entity_poly.entity_id
_entity_poly.type
_entity_poly.pdbx_seq_one_letter_code
_entity_poly.pdbx_strand_id
1 'polypeptide(L)'
;MSRVTNFNELIQAVDNREEIITIERNITLERPLTLGAGTNLVGEPQENDELPTLIFQDSDGIGLTSNNSIMNLNILAPADRRAIFNSGYTENLGEFLFQNLTLTGQLSFITKAPVLFANIKIDNINILNADARHYVEQPQKYGVNVLQGALTIYNFNPDPDSLIVFQAKDLTIGQRNNPVYGSGVFIAGFGDRGGRVEVEILQTNEVHSTGKLPFGIYDIITGAIFIVNGAYAKTVIQNGETVTYGVNDMVLDAWGSVDNWIVNEPVISYGPSGIGFVNFSIVKSFTINAPIETYGQGARAYNQYDGTLEKGHFSSITTFGDGSIGIQISKEVGDITIDGDISTYGSLGNSLVKGVNMKLPASALSVKNGGIIHSITVAGNIQTFGDHITSYVVDSGGIVRNLNVVGTIIADGKNSNQVSVAIDGESPIIKFD
;
A
#
# COMPACT_ATOMS: atom_id res chain seq x y z
N MET A 1 16.69 -33.91 -11.44
CA MET A 1 16.73 -33.44 -10.04
C MET A 1 18.18 -33.45 -9.62
N SER A 2 18.72 -32.28 -9.29
CA SER A 2 20.10 -32.10 -8.85
C SER A 2 20.14 -31.55 -7.43
N ARG A 3 21.03 -32.08 -6.60
CA ARG A 3 21.34 -31.55 -5.26
C ARG A 3 22.67 -30.80 -5.37
N VAL A 4 22.72 -29.57 -4.89
CA VAL A 4 23.86 -28.67 -5.09
C VAL A 4 24.31 -28.04 -3.77
N THR A 5 25.62 -27.99 -3.59
CA THR A 5 26.29 -27.53 -2.37
C THR A 5 27.21 -26.33 -2.61
N ASN A 6 27.48 -26.01 -3.87
CA ASN A 6 28.39 -24.94 -4.25
C ASN A 6 28.00 -24.29 -5.59
N PHE A 7 28.66 -23.18 -5.91
CA PHE A 7 28.41 -22.37 -7.09
C PHE A 7 28.51 -23.16 -8.40
N ASN A 8 29.56 -23.98 -8.56
CA ASN A 8 29.79 -24.70 -9.82
C ASN A 8 28.68 -25.72 -10.08
N GLU A 9 28.28 -26.46 -9.05
CA GLU A 9 27.17 -27.42 -9.13
C GLU A 9 25.85 -26.72 -9.47
N LEU A 10 25.56 -25.58 -8.84
CA LEU A 10 24.36 -24.79 -9.12
C LEU A 10 24.31 -24.29 -10.57
N ILE A 11 25.40 -23.69 -11.05
CA ILE A 11 25.48 -23.21 -12.44
C ILE A 11 25.35 -24.38 -13.41
N GLN A 12 26.02 -25.49 -13.15
CA GLN A 12 25.92 -26.69 -13.99
C GLN A 12 24.50 -27.24 -14.04
N ALA A 13 23.78 -27.28 -12.91
CA ALA A 13 22.39 -27.72 -12.86
C ALA A 13 21.46 -26.79 -13.66
N VAL A 14 21.67 -25.48 -13.58
CA VAL A 14 20.92 -24.50 -14.38
C VAL A 14 21.23 -24.62 -15.88
N ASP A 15 22.51 -24.75 -16.25
CA ASP A 15 22.95 -24.91 -17.64
C ASP A 15 22.40 -26.21 -18.26
N ASN A 16 22.30 -27.27 -17.45
CA ASN A 16 21.69 -28.54 -17.83
C ASN A 16 20.16 -28.49 -17.89
N ARG A 17 19.53 -27.37 -17.54
CA ARG A 17 18.07 -27.18 -17.47
C ARG A 17 17.38 -28.20 -16.58
N GLU A 18 17.98 -28.46 -15.42
CA GLU A 18 17.36 -29.32 -14.43
C GLU A 18 16.01 -28.74 -13.98
N GLU A 19 14.99 -29.59 -13.97
CA GLU A 19 13.63 -29.21 -13.56
C GLU A 19 13.55 -28.95 -12.05
N ILE A 20 14.34 -29.66 -11.26
CA ILE A 20 14.38 -29.52 -9.80
C ILE A 20 15.82 -29.38 -9.35
N ILE A 21 16.14 -28.28 -8.69
CA ILE A 21 17.44 -27.98 -8.12
C ILE A 21 17.28 -27.77 -6.61
N THR A 22 17.85 -28.67 -5.83
CA THR A 22 17.84 -28.63 -4.36
C THR A 22 19.13 -28.00 -3.85
N ILE A 23 19.01 -26.86 -3.17
CA ILE A 23 20.13 -26.18 -2.50
C ILE A 23 20.28 -26.78 -1.10
N GLU A 24 21.48 -27.27 -0.76
CA GLU A 24 21.75 -27.88 0.56
C GLU A 24 22.67 -27.03 1.44
N ARG A 25 23.31 -26.01 0.87
CA ARG A 25 24.30 -25.17 1.54
C ARG A 25 24.11 -23.71 1.17
N ASN A 26 24.68 -22.83 1.98
CA ASN A 26 24.84 -21.44 1.58
C ASN A 26 25.76 -21.35 0.36
N ILE A 27 25.33 -20.64 -0.68
CA ILE A 27 26.09 -20.46 -1.93
C ILE A 27 26.22 -18.97 -2.20
N THR A 28 27.46 -18.52 -2.43
CA THR A 28 27.73 -17.16 -2.91
C THR A 28 27.75 -17.15 -4.43
N LEU A 29 27.08 -16.16 -5.03
CA LEU A 29 27.01 -15.93 -6.45
C LEU A 29 27.58 -14.55 -6.78
N GLU A 30 28.46 -14.51 -7.78
CA GLU A 30 29.08 -13.28 -8.29
C GLU A 30 28.24 -12.61 -9.40
N ARG A 31 27.13 -13.25 -9.80
CA ARG A 31 26.26 -12.80 -10.89
C ARG A 31 24.81 -13.25 -10.66
N PRO A 32 23.83 -12.61 -11.32
CA PRO A 32 22.44 -13.05 -11.28
C PRO A 32 22.28 -14.49 -11.77
N LEU A 33 21.30 -15.19 -11.22
CA LEU A 33 20.95 -16.56 -11.59
C LEU A 33 19.64 -16.57 -12.37
N THR A 34 19.71 -16.74 -13.69
CA THR A 34 18.48 -16.87 -14.50
C THR A 34 18.05 -18.33 -14.58
N LEU A 35 16.85 -18.63 -14.10
CA LEU A 35 16.26 -19.97 -14.15
C LEU A 35 15.71 -20.29 -15.55
N GLY A 36 15.90 -21.51 -16.00
CA GLY A 36 15.25 -22.03 -17.20
C GLY A 36 13.74 -22.21 -16.99
N ALA A 37 12.98 -22.30 -18.08
CA ALA A 37 11.54 -22.51 -17.99
C ALA A 37 11.22 -23.84 -17.27
N GLY A 38 10.27 -23.82 -16.33
CA GLY A 38 9.86 -24.98 -15.55
C GLY A 38 10.77 -25.34 -14.37
N THR A 39 11.88 -24.61 -14.16
CA THR A 39 12.81 -24.91 -13.06
C THR A 39 12.22 -24.54 -11.71
N ASN A 40 12.33 -25.48 -10.78
CA ASN A 40 11.97 -25.38 -9.37
C ASN A 40 13.25 -25.34 -8.52
N LEU A 41 13.45 -24.25 -7.79
CA LEU A 41 14.57 -24.06 -6.88
C LEU A 41 14.09 -24.24 -5.44
N VAL A 42 14.65 -25.21 -4.72
CA VAL A 42 14.16 -25.60 -3.38
C VAL A 42 15.32 -25.67 -2.41
N GLY A 43 15.23 -24.98 -1.27
CA GLY A 43 16.18 -25.17 -0.19
C GLY A 43 15.82 -26.37 0.68
N GLU A 44 16.83 -27.15 1.06
CA GLU A 44 16.74 -28.19 2.07
C GLU A 44 17.36 -27.67 3.38
N PRO A 45 16.66 -27.75 4.53
CA PRO A 45 17.21 -27.34 5.81
C PRO A 45 18.57 -27.99 6.08
N GLN A 46 19.50 -27.18 6.58
CA GLN A 46 20.85 -27.62 6.95
C GLN A 46 20.82 -28.36 8.30
N GLU A 47 21.97 -28.88 8.76
CA GLU A 47 22.06 -29.64 10.02
C GLU A 47 21.68 -28.83 11.27
N ASN A 48 21.65 -27.51 11.16
CA ASN A 48 21.20 -26.59 12.20
C ASN A 48 19.73 -26.14 12.03
N ASP A 49 18.97 -26.83 11.18
CA ASP A 49 17.57 -26.54 10.81
C ASP A 49 17.36 -25.20 10.07
N GLU A 50 18.44 -24.47 9.73
CA GLU A 50 18.33 -23.22 8.97
C GLU A 50 18.19 -23.48 7.46
N LEU A 51 17.36 -22.67 6.81
CA LEU A 51 17.23 -22.68 5.36
C LEU A 51 18.53 -22.17 4.70
N PRO A 52 18.94 -22.76 3.56
CA PRO A 52 20.14 -22.33 2.87
C PRO A 52 19.95 -20.95 2.26
N THR A 53 21.08 -20.24 2.15
CA THR A 53 21.12 -18.85 1.70
C THR A 53 21.84 -18.73 0.36
N LEU A 54 21.20 -18.09 -0.62
CA LEU A 54 21.84 -17.63 -1.85
C LEU A 54 22.27 -16.17 -1.67
N ILE A 55 23.58 -15.92 -1.73
CA ILE A 55 24.18 -14.63 -1.44
C ILE A 55 24.69 -14.01 -2.74
N PHE A 56 24.08 -12.91 -3.16
CA PHE A 56 24.48 -12.11 -4.32
C PHE A 56 25.23 -10.88 -3.82
N GLN A 57 26.51 -10.74 -4.17
CA GLN A 57 27.37 -9.71 -3.54
C GLN A 57 27.17 -8.30 -4.10
N ASP A 58 27.12 -8.15 -5.42
CA ASP A 58 26.91 -6.86 -6.11
C ASP A 58 26.13 -7.07 -7.42
N SER A 59 25.03 -7.79 -7.33
CA SER A 59 24.16 -8.04 -8.46
C SER A 59 22.71 -8.16 -8.06
N ASP A 60 21.83 -8.14 -9.05
CA ASP A 60 20.51 -8.74 -8.88
C ASP A 60 20.63 -10.24 -8.54
N GLY A 61 19.56 -10.78 -7.97
CA GLY A 61 19.44 -12.16 -7.57
C GLY A 61 18.93 -13.06 -8.69
N ILE A 62 17.72 -13.59 -8.51
CA ILE A 62 17.18 -14.66 -9.35
C ILE A 62 16.28 -14.09 -10.45
N GLY A 63 16.64 -14.35 -11.71
CA GLY A 63 15.84 -14.04 -12.90
C GLY A 63 14.88 -15.19 -13.24
N LEU A 64 13.60 -14.88 -13.37
CA LEU A 64 12.54 -15.84 -13.67
C LEU A 64 12.20 -15.81 -15.16
N THR A 65 11.94 -16.96 -15.78
CA THR A 65 11.58 -17.03 -17.21
C THR A 65 10.13 -17.46 -17.41
N SER A 66 9.77 -18.69 -17.07
CA SER A 66 8.41 -19.21 -17.22
C SER A 66 8.20 -20.42 -16.33
N ASN A 67 7.03 -20.56 -15.72
CA ASN A 67 6.68 -21.73 -14.90
C ASN A 67 7.71 -22.02 -13.79
N ASN A 68 8.26 -20.98 -13.14
CA ASN A 68 9.31 -21.13 -12.13
C ASN A 68 8.76 -21.17 -10.71
N SER A 69 9.36 -21.97 -9.85
CA SER A 69 9.12 -21.90 -8.40
C SER A 69 10.41 -21.70 -7.62
N ILE A 70 10.30 -20.99 -6.48
CA ILE A 70 11.37 -20.79 -5.51
C ILE A 70 10.79 -21.03 -4.12
N MET A 71 11.35 -21.99 -3.39
CA MET A 71 10.80 -22.42 -2.12
C MET A 71 11.87 -22.65 -1.06
N ASN A 72 11.56 -22.33 0.20
CA ASN A 72 12.38 -22.66 1.38
C ASN A 72 13.82 -22.11 1.31
N LEU A 73 13.98 -20.82 1.01
CA LEU A 73 15.30 -20.21 0.82
C LEU A 73 15.40 -18.82 1.46
N ASN A 74 16.63 -18.50 1.88
CA ASN A 74 17.03 -17.13 2.13
C ASN A 74 17.73 -16.58 0.87
N ILE A 75 17.38 -15.38 0.43
CA ILE A 75 18.00 -14.72 -0.73
C ILE A 75 18.50 -13.35 -0.28
N LEU A 76 19.81 -13.17 -0.33
CA LEU A 76 20.47 -11.94 0.06
C LEU A 76 21.05 -11.26 -1.19
N ALA A 77 20.33 -10.27 -1.72
CA ALA A 77 20.87 -9.30 -2.67
C ALA A 77 21.10 -7.95 -1.93
N PRO A 78 21.93 -7.04 -2.48
CA PRO A 78 22.02 -5.69 -1.95
C PRO A 78 20.64 -5.03 -1.94
N ALA A 79 20.38 -4.15 -0.96
CA ALA A 79 19.04 -3.60 -0.74
C ALA A 79 18.52 -2.82 -1.96
N ASP A 80 19.40 -2.15 -2.71
CA ASP A 80 19.11 -1.42 -3.94
C ASP A 80 19.11 -2.31 -5.19
N ARG A 81 19.06 -3.63 -5.05
CA ARG A 81 18.96 -4.60 -6.16
C ARG A 81 17.69 -5.42 -6.06
N ARG A 82 17.36 -6.15 -7.12
CA ARG A 82 16.25 -7.10 -7.14
C ARG A 82 16.74 -8.43 -6.61
N ALA A 83 16.15 -8.93 -5.53
CA ALA A 83 16.37 -10.30 -5.05
C ALA A 83 15.78 -11.32 -6.02
N ILE A 84 14.60 -11.01 -6.57
CA ILE A 84 13.87 -11.84 -7.54
C ILE A 84 13.28 -10.91 -8.59
N PHE A 85 13.43 -11.24 -9.87
CA PHE A 85 12.89 -10.42 -10.96
C PHE A 85 12.39 -11.22 -12.15
N ASN A 86 11.39 -10.69 -12.86
CA ASN A 86 10.98 -11.24 -14.15
C ASN A 86 12.04 -10.97 -15.23
N SER A 87 12.48 -12.02 -15.91
CA SER A 87 13.34 -12.01 -17.10
C SER A 87 12.68 -12.68 -18.32
N GLY A 88 11.45 -13.18 -18.15
CA GLY A 88 10.66 -13.83 -19.17
C GLY A 88 10.06 -12.85 -20.18
N TYR A 89 9.98 -13.28 -21.43
CA TYR A 89 9.52 -12.45 -22.56
C TYR A 89 8.62 -13.19 -23.55
N THR A 90 8.04 -14.33 -23.17
CA THR A 90 7.04 -15.05 -23.99
C THR A 90 5.63 -14.54 -23.74
N GLU A 91 4.72 -14.71 -24.70
CA GLU A 91 3.32 -14.25 -24.56
C GLU A 91 2.63 -14.84 -23.32
N ASN A 92 2.94 -16.09 -22.98
CA ASN A 92 2.47 -16.72 -21.77
C ASN A 92 3.68 -17.14 -20.92
N LEU A 93 3.80 -16.57 -19.72
CA LEU A 93 4.84 -16.93 -18.75
C LEU A 93 4.42 -18.09 -17.84
N GLY A 94 3.14 -18.43 -17.79
CA GLY A 94 2.60 -19.52 -16.98
C GLY A 94 2.51 -19.16 -15.49
N GLU A 95 2.81 -20.14 -14.63
CA GLU A 95 2.63 -20.00 -13.18
C GLU A 95 3.94 -19.79 -12.42
N PHE A 96 3.93 -18.90 -11.44
CA PHE A 96 5.05 -18.66 -10.53
C PHE A 96 4.63 -18.92 -9.10
N LEU A 97 5.45 -19.68 -8.38
CA LEU A 97 5.23 -19.98 -6.97
C LEU A 97 6.44 -19.56 -6.14
N PHE A 98 6.21 -18.70 -5.16
CA PHE A 98 7.21 -18.30 -4.18
C PHE A 98 6.71 -18.66 -2.80
N GLN A 99 7.43 -19.55 -2.10
CA GLN A 99 6.97 -20.07 -0.81
C GLN A 99 8.08 -20.07 0.24
N ASN A 100 7.77 -19.60 1.44
CA ASN A 100 8.66 -19.67 2.60
C ASN A 100 10.04 -19.06 2.29
N LEU A 101 10.05 -17.78 1.94
CA LEU A 101 11.26 -17.05 1.54
C LEU A 101 11.56 -15.88 2.48
N THR A 102 12.84 -15.67 2.77
CA THR A 102 13.33 -14.43 3.40
C THR A 102 14.25 -13.70 2.42
N LEU A 103 13.96 -12.43 2.15
CA LEU A 103 14.61 -11.63 1.10
C LEU A 103 15.30 -10.38 1.66
N THR A 104 16.48 -10.06 1.14
CA THR A 104 17.02 -8.68 1.07
C THR A 104 17.14 -8.30 -0.39
N GLY A 105 16.65 -7.12 -0.75
CA GLY A 105 16.40 -6.68 -2.12
C GLY A 105 14.93 -6.79 -2.52
N GLN A 106 14.60 -6.24 -3.68
CA GLN A 106 13.23 -6.16 -4.18
C GLN A 106 12.75 -7.50 -4.78
N LEU A 107 11.48 -7.87 -4.56
CA LEU A 107 10.76 -8.82 -5.42
C LEU A 107 10.01 -8.02 -6.49
N SER A 108 10.50 -8.08 -7.73
CA SER A 108 10.00 -7.27 -8.85
C SER A 108 9.51 -8.12 -10.01
N PHE A 109 8.20 -8.32 -10.10
CA PHE A 109 7.57 -8.95 -11.26
C PHE A 109 6.94 -7.89 -12.16
N ILE A 110 7.70 -7.41 -13.14
CA ILE A 110 7.24 -6.44 -14.14
C ILE A 110 7.15 -7.12 -15.50
N THR A 111 5.99 -7.07 -16.13
CA THR A 111 5.78 -7.57 -17.50
C THR A 111 5.75 -6.42 -18.49
N LYS A 112 6.22 -6.67 -19.71
CA LYS A 112 6.14 -5.76 -20.87
C LYS A 112 5.71 -6.59 -22.08
N ALA A 113 5.39 -5.95 -23.20
CA ALA A 113 5.16 -6.66 -24.44
C ALA A 113 6.37 -7.58 -24.77
N PRO A 114 6.13 -8.83 -25.21
CA PRO A 114 4.86 -9.38 -25.67
C PRO A 114 4.06 -10.16 -24.60
N VAL A 115 4.38 -10.06 -23.31
CA VAL A 115 3.74 -10.89 -22.25
C VAL A 115 2.25 -10.57 -22.07
N LEU A 116 1.37 -11.51 -22.39
CA LEU A 116 -0.08 -11.43 -22.23
C LEU A 116 -0.60 -12.14 -20.97
N PHE A 117 0.12 -13.11 -20.43
CA PHE A 117 -0.36 -13.85 -19.26
C PHE A 117 0.76 -14.24 -18.28
N ALA A 118 0.49 -14.05 -16.99
CA ALA A 118 1.23 -14.66 -15.89
C ALA A 118 0.29 -14.92 -14.70
N ASN A 119 0.51 -16.02 -13.97
CA ASN A 119 -0.15 -16.30 -12.70
C ASN A 119 0.90 -16.37 -11.60
N ILE A 120 0.74 -15.60 -10.52
CA ILE A 120 1.76 -15.45 -9.48
C ILE A 120 1.16 -15.75 -8.12
N LYS A 121 1.78 -16.67 -7.38
CA LYS A 121 1.37 -17.07 -6.03
C LYS A 121 2.54 -16.87 -5.06
N ILE A 122 2.28 -16.10 -4.01
CA ILE A 122 3.17 -15.87 -2.88
C ILE A 122 2.55 -16.47 -1.62
N ASP A 123 3.34 -17.23 -0.87
CA ASP A 123 2.95 -17.81 0.41
C ASP A 123 4.10 -17.73 1.41
N ASN A 124 3.90 -17.02 2.52
CA ASN A 124 4.90 -16.82 3.57
C ASN A 124 6.23 -16.24 3.03
N ILE A 125 6.23 -14.94 2.72
CA ILE A 125 7.43 -14.20 2.31
C ILE A 125 7.71 -13.05 3.25
N ASN A 126 8.97 -12.93 3.64
CA ASN A 126 9.46 -11.83 4.44
C ASN A 126 10.52 -11.03 3.67
N ILE A 127 10.22 -9.78 3.31
CA ILE A 127 11.20 -8.87 2.69
C ILE A 127 11.77 -7.96 3.78
N LEU A 128 12.97 -8.26 4.25
CA LEU A 128 13.57 -7.60 5.42
C LEU A 128 14.04 -6.18 5.10
N ASN A 129 14.56 -5.96 3.90
CA ASN A 129 15.12 -4.69 3.48
C ASN A 129 15.12 -4.59 1.95
N ALA A 130 14.76 -3.42 1.41
CA ALA A 130 14.82 -3.11 0.00
C ALA A 130 14.85 -1.57 -0.18
N ASP A 131 15.47 -1.09 -1.25
CA ASP A 131 15.40 0.30 -1.70
C ASP A 131 14.97 0.35 -3.17
N ALA A 132 13.68 0.61 -3.37
CA ALA A 132 13.06 0.63 -4.69
C ALA A 132 12.96 2.05 -5.30
N ARG A 133 13.53 3.07 -4.64
CA ARG A 133 13.31 4.48 -5.01
C ARG A 133 13.92 4.89 -6.35
N HIS A 134 14.90 4.13 -6.82
CA HIS A 134 15.66 4.45 -8.04
C HIS A 134 15.06 3.84 -9.32
N TYR A 135 14.03 2.99 -9.22
CA TYR A 135 13.40 2.39 -10.39
C TYR A 135 12.51 3.38 -11.14
N VAL A 136 12.54 3.28 -12.47
CA VAL A 136 12.00 4.31 -13.38
C VAL A 136 10.55 4.06 -13.79
N GLU A 137 10.07 2.83 -13.76
CA GLU A 137 8.67 2.53 -14.05
C GLU A 137 7.79 3.01 -12.88
N GLN A 138 7.20 4.20 -13.05
CA GLN A 138 6.38 4.88 -12.06
C GLN A 138 5.05 5.30 -12.71
N PRO A 139 3.91 4.76 -12.26
CA PRO A 139 2.60 5.26 -12.68
C PRO A 139 2.45 6.73 -12.28
N GLN A 140 1.85 7.50 -13.19
CA GLN A 140 1.54 8.92 -12.97
C GLN A 140 0.02 9.12 -13.03
N LYS A 141 -0.56 9.71 -11.98
CA LYS A 141 -1.96 10.15 -11.93
C LYS A 141 -2.10 11.28 -10.92
N TYR A 142 -3.14 12.10 -11.02
CA TYR A 142 -3.44 13.17 -10.06
C TYR A 142 -2.30 14.17 -9.80
N GLY A 143 -1.41 14.36 -10.77
CA GLY A 143 -0.26 15.28 -10.65
C GLY A 143 0.92 14.72 -9.85
N VAL A 144 0.92 13.43 -9.51
CA VAL A 144 2.00 12.77 -8.76
C VAL A 144 2.47 11.48 -9.44
N ASN A 145 3.72 11.10 -9.17
CA ASN A 145 4.32 9.81 -9.49
C ASN A 145 4.36 8.94 -8.25
N VAL A 146 4.20 7.63 -8.44
CA VAL A 146 4.29 6.64 -7.36
C VAL A 146 5.61 5.89 -7.45
N LEU A 147 6.39 5.89 -6.37
CA LEU A 147 7.59 5.04 -6.29
C LEU A 147 7.21 3.57 -6.11
N GLN A 148 7.97 2.69 -6.75
CA GLN A 148 7.84 1.24 -6.62
C GLN A 148 8.03 0.78 -5.17
N GLY A 149 7.63 -0.47 -4.91
CA GLY A 149 7.72 -1.08 -3.59
C GLY A 149 8.69 -2.24 -3.51
N ALA A 150 9.00 -2.64 -2.28
CA ALA A 150 9.77 -3.85 -1.97
C ALA A 150 9.17 -5.10 -2.60
N LEU A 151 7.83 -5.21 -2.61
CA LEU A 151 7.09 -6.07 -3.53
C LEU A 151 6.50 -5.20 -4.65
N THR A 152 6.85 -5.50 -5.89
CA THR A 152 6.32 -4.84 -7.08
C THR A 152 5.75 -5.86 -8.05
N ILE A 153 4.43 -5.81 -8.25
CA ILE A 153 3.71 -6.55 -9.29
C ILE A 153 3.17 -5.52 -10.28
N TYR A 154 3.78 -5.45 -11.46
CA TYR A 154 3.42 -4.41 -12.44
C TYR A 154 3.21 -5.01 -13.83
N ASN A 155 1.96 -5.02 -14.28
CA ASN A 155 1.68 -5.25 -15.69
C ASN A 155 1.95 -3.97 -16.51
N PHE A 156 3.21 -3.77 -16.92
CA PHE A 156 3.62 -2.64 -17.75
C PHE A 156 3.52 -2.94 -19.26
N ASN A 157 2.51 -3.71 -19.65
CA ASN A 157 2.17 -3.99 -21.05
C ASN A 157 1.03 -3.06 -21.51
N PRO A 158 1.17 -2.31 -22.62
CA PRO A 158 0.09 -1.47 -23.14
C PRO A 158 -1.12 -2.25 -23.69
N ASP A 159 -1.00 -3.55 -23.91
CA ASP A 159 -2.07 -4.40 -24.43
C ASP A 159 -3.19 -4.63 -23.38
N PRO A 160 -4.45 -4.24 -23.65
CA PRO A 160 -5.59 -4.44 -22.73
C PRO A 160 -5.93 -5.90 -22.44
N ASP A 161 -5.49 -6.83 -23.29
CA ASP A 161 -5.68 -8.27 -23.12
C ASP A 161 -4.58 -8.90 -22.25
N SER A 162 -3.52 -8.15 -21.92
CA SER A 162 -2.50 -8.60 -20.99
C SER A 162 -3.03 -8.66 -19.56
N LEU A 163 -2.80 -9.79 -18.89
CA LEU A 163 -3.29 -10.06 -17.54
C LEU A 163 -2.21 -10.70 -16.67
N ILE A 164 -2.05 -10.16 -15.47
CA ILE A 164 -1.40 -10.87 -14.36
C ILE A 164 -2.49 -11.26 -13.37
N VAL A 165 -2.58 -12.55 -13.05
CA VAL A 165 -3.36 -13.04 -11.90
C VAL A 165 -2.42 -13.15 -10.70
N PHE A 166 -2.82 -12.59 -9.56
CA PHE A 166 -1.95 -12.50 -8.39
C PHE A 166 -2.65 -12.93 -7.11
N GLN A 167 -1.92 -13.71 -6.31
CA GLN A 167 -2.27 -14.07 -4.95
C GLN A 167 -1.05 -13.92 -4.04
N ALA A 168 -1.24 -13.33 -2.87
CA ALA A 168 -0.25 -13.33 -1.79
C ALA A 168 -0.88 -13.64 -0.44
N LYS A 169 -0.23 -14.50 0.33
CA LYS A 169 -0.56 -14.80 1.72
C LYS A 169 0.68 -14.72 2.60
N ASP A 170 0.46 -14.29 3.85
CA ASP A 170 1.48 -14.18 4.89
C ASP A 170 2.72 -13.39 4.44
N LEU A 171 2.48 -12.25 3.77
CA LEU A 171 3.50 -11.34 3.31
C LEU A 171 3.91 -10.36 4.42
N THR A 172 5.19 -10.29 4.74
CA THR A 172 5.77 -9.32 5.69
C THR A 172 6.79 -8.46 4.97
N ILE A 173 6.77 -7.14 5.18
CA ILE A 173 7.68 -6.21 4.50
C ILE A 173 8.25 -5.19 5.48
N GLY A 174 9.58 -5.12 5.55
CA GLY A 174 10.30 -4.25 6.46
C GLY A 174 10.04 -4.62 7.93
N GLN A 175 10.64 -3.83 8.81
CA GLN A 175 10.48 -4.01 10.25
C GLN A 175 10.40 -2.65 10.94
N ARG A 176 9.83 -2.61 12.14
CA ARG A 176 9.95 -1.45 13.03
C ARG A 176 11.43 -1.06 13.18
N ASN A 177 11.74 0.22 12.97
CA ASN A 177 13.10 0.80 12.94
C ASN A 177 13.98 0.39 11.74
N ASN A 178 13.53 -0.52 10.87
CA ASN A 178 14.18 -0.86 9.61
C ASN A 178 13.14 -0.99 8.48
N PRO A 179 12.41 0.11 8.14
CA PRO A 179 11.45 0.09 7.06
C PRO A 179 12.15 -0.04 5.70
N VAL A 180 11.45 -0.61 4.71
CA VAL A 180 11.90 -0.59 3.32
C VAL A 180 11.84 0.83 2.75
N TYR A 181 12.68 1.14 1.76
CA TYR A 181 12.73 2.45 1.12
C TYR A 181 11.97 2.45 -0.20
N GLY A 182 11.09 3.43 -0.38
CA GLY A 182 10.04 3.42 -1.39
C GLY A 182 8.74 2.91 -0.79
N SER A 183 7.92 2.25 -1.60
CA SER A 183 6.66 1.65 -1.14
C SER A 183 6.87 0.26 -0.50
N GLY A 184 5.89 -0.24 0.23
CA GLY A 184 5.88 -1.62 0.73
C GLY A 184 5.42 -2.58 -0.38
N VAL A 185 4.11 -2.68 -0.54
CA VAL A 185 3.44 -3.39 -1.63
C VAL A 185 3.03 -2.40 -2.71
N PHE A 186 3.40 -2.70 -3.95
CA PHE A 186 3.01 -1.95 -5.14
C PHE A 186 2.40 -2.90 -6.17
N ILE A 187 1.14 -2.66 -6.55
CA ILE A 187 0.43 -3.45 -7.57
C ILE A 187 -0.19 -2.51 -8.60
N ALA A 188 0.19 -2.64 -9.87
CA ALA A 188 -0.24 -1.72 -10.93
C ALA A 188 -0.47 -2.42 -12.28
N GLY A 189 -1.40 -1.89 -13.07
CA GLY A 189 -1.52 -2.17 -14.49
C GLY A 189 -1.04 -1.00 -15.34
N PHE A 190 -1.13 -1.13 -16.67
CA PHE A 190 -0.70 -0.08 -17.60
C PHE A 190 -1.80 0.98 -17.77
N GLY A 191 -1.92 1.85 -16.78
CA GLY A 191 -2.97 2.86 -16.77
C GLY A 191 -4.36 2.24 -16.57
N ASP A 192 -5.40 2.99 -16.96
CA ASP A 192 -6.79 2.52 -16.89
C ASP A 192 -7.21 1.67 -18.12
N ARG A 193 -6.33 1.47 -19.09
CA ARG A 193 -6.68 0.93 -20.43
C ARG A 193 -5.74 -0.13 -21.01
N GLY A 194 -4.56 -0.36 -20.43
CA GLY A 194 -3.66 -1.39 -20.90
C GLY A 194 -3.75 -2.66 -20.05
N GLY A 195 -2.62 -3.35 -19.91
CA GLY A 195 -2.52 -4.59 -19.17
C GLY A 195 -2.95 -4.45 -17.72
N ARG A 196 -3.61 -5.49 -17.19
CA ARG A 196 -4.25 -5.48 -15.88
C ARG A 196 -3.55 -6.42 -14.90
N VAL A 197 -3.78 -6.16 -13.62
CA VAL A 197 -3.49 -7.10 -12.53
C VAL A 197 -4.78 -7.42 -11.79
N GLU A 198 -5.16 -8.68 -11.75
CA GLU A 198 -6.27 -9.19 -10.96
C GLU A 198 -5.74 -9.88 -9.71
N VAL A 199 -6.04 -9.31 -8.55
CA VAL A 199 -5.61 -9.81 -7.24
C VAL A 199 -6.75 -10.59 -6.61
N GLU A 200 -6.59 -11.90 -6.46
CA GLU A 200 -7.60 -12.74 -5.83
C GLU A 200 -7.64 -12.52 -4.31
N ILE A 201 -6.47 -12.48 -3.69
CA ILE A 201 -6.26 -12.15 -2.28
C ILE A 201 -4.86 -11.59 -2.08
N LEU A 202 -4.77 -10.48 -1.36
CA LEU A 202 -3.53 -9.96 -0.79
C LEU A 202 -3.66 -9.98 0.74
N GLN A 203 -2.96 -10.90 1.40
CA GLN A 203 -2.88 -10.96 2.85
C GLN A 203 -1.47 -10.61 3.32
N THR A 204 -1.37 -9.55 4.14
CA THR A 204 -0.12 -9.08 4.74
C THR A 204 -0.13 -9.24 6.26
N ASN A 205 1.05 -9.41 6.83
CA ASN A 205 1.33 -9.20 8.25
C ASN A 205 1.82 -7.75 8.42
N GLU A 206 2.95 -7.54 9.12
CA GLU A 206 3.55 -6.22 9.29
C GLU A 206 4.07 -5.66 7.96
N VAL A 207 3.84 -4.36 7.75
CA VAL A 207 4.38 -3.62 6.60
C VAL A 207 4.91 -2.28 7.08
N HIS A 208 6.22 -2.08 6.96
CA HIS A 208 6.93 -0.87 7.35
C HIS A 208 7.67 -0.28 6.14
N SER A 209 7.25 0.90 5.67
CA SER A 209 7.87 1.56 4.53
C SER A 209 8.16 3.04 4.77
N THR A 210 9.08 3.59 3.99
CA THR A 210 9.31 5.04 3.95
C THR A 210 9.82 5.48 2.59
N GLY A 211 9.20 6.53 2.04
CA GLY A 211 9.67 7.08 0.78
C GLY A 211 11.03 7.77 0.88
N LYS A 212 11.46 8.15 2.09
CA LYS A 212 12.63 9.02 2.33
C LYS A 212 12.60 10.26 1.41
N LEU A 213 11.40 10.77 1.11
CA LEU A 213 11.22 11.93 0.26
C LEU A 213 11.69 13.19 0.99
N PRO A 214 12.43 14.08 0.33
CA PRO A 214 12.75 15.39 0.89
C PRO A 214 11.48 16.22 1.14
N PHE A 215 11.53 17.08 2.16
CA PHE A 215 10.52 18.11 2.34
C PHE A 215 10.43 19.03 1.11
N GLY A 216 9.21 19.39 0.71
CA GLY A 216 8.97 20.30 -0.41
C GLY A 216 8.83 19.62 -1.78
N ILE A 217 8.94 18.28 -1.83
CA ILE A 217 8.51 17.50 -2.99
C ILE A 217 7.00 17.31 -2.91
N TYR A 218 6.30 17.53 -4.02
CA TYR A 218 4.83 17.53 -4.09
C TYR A 218 4.27 16.62 -5.18
N ASP A 219 5.14 16.17 -6.08
CA ASP A 219 4.83 15.40 -7.29
C ASP A 219 5.25 13.93 -7.17
N ILE A 220 5.68 13.48 -5.97
CA ILE A 220 6.04 12.10 -5.69
C ILE A 220 5.40 11.67 -4.37
N ILE A 221 4.84 10.47 -4.36
CA ILE A 221 4.28 9.82 -3.18
C ILE A 221 4.79 8.38 -3.04
N THR A 222 4.76 7.85 -1.82
CA THR A 222 4.97 6.42 -1.55
C THR A 222 3.86 5.84 -0.67
N GLY A 223 3.88 4.52 -0.48
CA GLY A 223 2.76 3.76 0.07
C GLY A 223 3.23 2.62 0.97
N ALA A 224 2.53 2.27 2.05
CA ALA A 224 2.71 0.94 2.63
C ALA A 224 2.07 -0.12 1.73
N ILE A 225 0.81 0.07 1.34
CA ILE A 225 0.09 -0.80 0.41
C ILE A 225 -0.62 0.03 -0.66
N PHE A 226 -0.16 -0.10 -1.90
CA PHE A 226 -0.73 0.54 -3.07
C PHE A 226 -1.46 -0.46 -3.97
N ILE A 227 -2.76 -0.23 -4.16
CA ILE A 227 -3.51 -0.80 -5.28
C ILE A 227 -3.66 0.30 -6.32
N VAL A 228 -2.74 0.30 -7.29
CA VAL A 228 -2.61 1.37 -8.29
C VAL A 228 -3.57 1.13 -9.45
N ASN A 229 -3.73 2.12 -10.33
CA ASN A 229 -4.62 1.99 -11.47
C ASN A 229 -4.24 0.84 -12.41
N GLY A 230 -5.24 0.24 -13.05
CA GLY A 230 -5.10 -1.00 -13.81
C GLY A 230 -5.03 -2.27 -12.93
N ALA A 231 -5.03 -2.13 -11.60
CA ALA A 231 -5.21 -3.23 -10.67
C ALA A 231 -6.66 -3.33 -10.17
N TYR A 232 -7.14 -4.55 -10.02
CA TYR A 232 -8.39 -4.89 -9.36
C TYR A 232 -8.10 -5.94 -8.28
N ALA A 233 -8.48 -5.66 -7.03
CA ALA A 233 -8.33 -6.59 -5.92
C ALA A 233 -9.68 -7.04 -5.38
N LYS A 234 -9.89 -8.35 -5.34
CA LYS A 234 -11.09 -8.93 -4.75
C LYS A 234 -11.08 -8.83 -3.23
N THR A 235 -9.94 -9.14 -2.61
CA THR A 235 -9.77 -9.07 -1.15
C THR A 235 -8.36 -8.62 -0.78
N VAL A 236 -8.27 -7.61 0.08
CA VAL A 236 -7.04 -7.19 0.77
C VAL A 236 -7.25 -7.40 2.27
N ILE A 237 -6.34 -8.10 2.95
CA ILE A 237 -6.39 -8.40 4.38
C ILE A 237 -5.07 -7.99 5.02
N GLN A 238 -5.12 -7.21 6.09
CA GLN A 238 -3.95 -6.84 6.89
C GLN A 238 -4.09 -7.41 8.29
N ASN A 239 -3.17 -8.29 8.67
CA ASN A 239 -3.11 -8.98 9.96
C ASN A 239 -1.96 -8.50 10.85
N GLY A 240 -1.24 -7.45 10.44
CA GLY A 240 -0.15 -6.84 11.20
C GLY A 240 -0.15 -5.32 11.07
N GLU A 241 0.59 -4.67 11.96
CA GLU A 241 0.75 -3.21 11.97
C GLU A 241 1.25 -2.71 10.61
N THR A 242 0.59 -1.70 10.05
CA THR A 242 0.98 -1.09 8.77
C THR A 242 1.41 0.36 9.01
N VAL A 243 2.69 0.66 8.77
CA VAL A 243 3.30 1.94 9.15
C VAL A 243 4.09 2.58 8.03
N THR A 244 3.88 3.88 7.83
CA THR A 244 4.78 4.73 7.03
C THR A 244 5.52 5.77 7.86
N TYR A 245 6.72 6.17 7.41
CA TYR A 245 7.61 7.05 8.19
C TYR A 245 8.09 8.33 7.50
N GLY A 246 7.64 8.62 6.28
CA GLY A 246 8.13 9.74 5.47
C GLY A 246 7.08 10.75 5.02
N VAL A 247 7.58 11.81 4.39
CA VAL A 247 6.79 12.89 3.79
C VAL A 247 6.00 12.35 2.60
N ASN A 248 4.72 12.69 2.49
CA ASN A 248 3.80 12.21 1.44
C ASN A 248 3.72 10.68 1.33
N ASP A 249 3.98 9.98 2.43
CA ASP A 249 3.78 8.54 2.48
C ASP A 249 2.32 8.24 2.87
N MET A 250 1.59 7.70 1.92
CA MET A 250 0.26 7.12 2.16
C MET A 250 0.46 5.77 2.84
N VAL A 251 -0.37 5.41 3.80
CA VAL A 251 -0.31 4.05 4.36
C VAL A 251 -1.07 3.12 3.42
N LEU A 252 -2.36 3.37 3.24
CA LEU A 252 -3.24 2.62 2.34
C LEU A 252 -3.76 3.53 1.23
N ASP A 253 -3.51 3.19 -0.03
CA ASP A 253 -3.94 4.03 -1.16
C ASP A 253 -4.50 3.19 -2.33
N ALA A 254 -5.73 3.53 -2.72
CA ALA A 254 -6.51 2.87 -3.76
C ALA A 254 -6.71 3.79 -4.98
N TRP A 255 -5.91 3.60 -6.02
CA TRP A 255 -6.16 4.16 -7.36
C TRP A 255 -6.83 3.14 -8.29
N GLY A 256 -6.63 1.85 -8.01
CA GLY A 256 -7.35 0.73 -8.61
C GLY A 256 -8.64 0.41 -7.85
N SER A 257 -9.30 -0.68 -8.22
CA SER A 257 -10.59 -1.07 -7.61
C SER A 257 -10.40 -2.16 -6.57
N VAL A 258 -11.10 -2.06 -5.44
CA VAL A 258 -11.04 -3.05 -4.35
C VAL A 258 -12.45 -3.45 -3.91
N ASP A 259 -12.75 -4.75 -3.93
CA ASP A 259 -14.05 -5.24 -3.45
C ASP A 259 -14.10 -5.24 -1.92
N ASN A 260 -13.15 -5.90 -1.25
CA ASN A 260 -13.11 -5.98 0.21
C ASN A 260 -11.72 -5.64 0.73
N TRP A 261 -11.63 -4.62 1.57
CA TRP A 261 -10.40 -4.26 2.27
C TRP A 261 -10.63 -4.39 3.78
N ILE A 262 -9.94 -5.36 4.40
CA ILE A 262 -10.08 -5.69 5.83
C ILE A 262 -8.75 -5.43 6.51
N VAL A 263 -8.79 -4.66 7.60
CA VAL A 263 -7.62 -4.27 8.36
C VAL A 263 -7.84 -4.62 9.83
N ASN A 264 -7.03 -5.51 10.38
CA ASN A 264 -7.21 -6.03 11.73
C ASN A 264 -6.32 -5.35 12.76
N GLU A 265 -5.25 -4.68 12.32
CA GLU A 265 -4.23 -4.06 13.17
C GLU A 265 -4.06 -2.57 12.82
N PRO A 266 -3.39 -1.76 13.67
CA PRO A 266 -3.31 -0.32 13.49
C PRO A 266 -2.68 0.11 12.16
N VAL A 267 -3.18 1.23 11.64
CA VAL A 267 -2.66 1.95 10.46
C VAL A 267 -2.06 3.25 10.95
N ILE A 268 -0.75 3.40 10.78
CA ILE A 268 -0.01 4.53 11.37
C ILE A 268 0.79 5.27 10.29
N SER A 269 0.64 6.58 10.21
CA SER A 269 1.49 7.42 9.38
C SER A 269 2.30 8.38 10.23
N TYR A 270 3.62 8.35 10.07
CA TYR A 270 4.52 9.40 10.57
C TYR A 270 5.06 10.19 9.38
N GLY A 271 4.74 11.47 9.32
CA GLY A 271 5.26 12.36 8.29
C GLY A 271 4.27 13.44 7.90
N PRO A 272 4.76 14.64 7.52
CA PRO A 272 3.93 15.65 6.92
C PRO A 272 3.21 15.14 5.68
N SER A 273 1.94 15.54 5.53
CA SER A 273 1.06 15.16 4.42
C SER A 273 0.91 13.65 4.21
N GLY A 274 1.25 12.83 5.21
CA GLY A 274 0.94 11.41 5.22
C GLY A 274 -0.56 11.17 5.38
N ILE A 275 -1.06 10.09 4.79
CA ILE A 275 -2.49 9.74 4.86
C ILE A 275 -2.65 8.29 5.28
N GLY A 276 -3.50 8.01 6.27
CA GLY A 276 -3.80 6.65 6.73
C GLY A 276 -4.49 5.81 5.65
N PHE A 277 -5.65 6.25 5.18
CA PHE A 277 -6.35 5.66 4.06
C PHE A 277 -6.82 6.72 3.07
N VAL A 278 -6.48 6.56 1.80
CA VAL A 278 -6.93 7.42 0.72
C VAL A 278 -7.54 6.61 -0.41
N ASN A 279 -8.66 7.08 -0.92
CA ASN A 279 -9.36 6.47 -2.04
C ASN A 279 -9.50 7.46 -3.21
N PHE A 280 -9.11 6.99 -4.40
CA PHE A 280 -9.21 7.68 -5.67
C PHE A 280 -10.03 6.91 -6.71
N SER A 281 -10.62 5.77 -6.34
CA SER A 281 -11.32 4.89 -7.26
C SER A 281 -12.46 4.16 -6.53
N ILE A 282 -12.77 2.92 -6.90
CA ILE A 282 -13.91 2.17 -6.37
C ILE A 282 -13.43 1.25 -5.26
N VAL A 283 -13.93 1.50 -4.05
CA VAL A 283 -13.82 0.55 -2.93
C VAL A 283 -15.23 0.16 -2.50
N LYS A 284 -15.60 -1.12 -2.58
CA LYS A 284 -16.95 -1.54 -2.16
C LYS A 284 -17.06 -1.59 -0.64
N SER A 285 -16.16 -2.31 0.02
CA SER A 285 -16.14 -2.41 1.48
C SER A 285 -14.75 -2.14 2.03
N PHE A 286 -14.64 -1.19 2.95
CA PHE A 286 -13.46 -0.96 3.78
C PHE A 286 -13.84 -1.18 5.26
N THR A 287 -13.13 -2.04 5.95
CA THR A 287 -13.33 -2.36 7.37
C THR A 287 -12.00 -2.33 8.07
N ILE A 288 -11.85 -1.44 9.06
CA ILE A 288 -10.70 -1.44 9.96
C ILE A 288 -11.14 -1.63 11.41
N ASN A 289 -10.65 -2.71 12.03
CA ASN A 289 -10.96 -3.13 13.39
C ASN A 289 -10.05 -2.48 14.45
N ALA A 290 -9.07 -1.70 14.02
CA ALA A 290 -8.07 -1.02 14.85
C ALA A 290 -7.99 0.49 14.51
N PRO A 291 -7.29 1.31 15.31
CA PRO A 291 -7.20 2.74 15.06
C PRO A 291 -6.46 3.10 13.77
N ILE A 292 -6.88 4.19 13.11
CA ILE A 292 -6.04 4.94 12.17
C ILE A 292 -5.44 6.14 12.92
N GLU A 293 -4.12 6.21 12.96
CA GLU A 293 -3.40 7.30 13.59
C GLU A 293 -2.44 7.97 12.60
N THR A 294 -2.49 9.31 12.52
CA THR A 294 -1.55 10.06 11.68
C THR A 294 -0.89 11.19 12.42
N TYR A 295 0.42 11.33 12.20
CA TYR A 295 1.30 12.26 12.90
C TYR A 295 2.08 13.07 11.88
N GLY A 296 1.68 14.33 11.69
CA GLY A 296 2.38 15.22 10.79
C GLY A 296 1.53 16.41 10.37
N GLN A 297 2.20 17.50 10.03
CA GLN A 297 1.55 18.67 9.49
C GLN A 297 0.78 18.32 8.20
N GLY A 298 -0.49 18.70 8.13
CA GLY A 298 -1.36 18.44 6.98
C GLY A 298 -1.73 16.97 6.77
N ALA A 299 -1.44 16.09 7.74
CA ALA A 299 -1.75 14.66 7.65
C ALA A 299 -3.26 14.39 7.72
N ARG A 300 -3.70 13.25 7.17
CA ARG A 300 -5.12 12.88 7.18
C ARG A 300 -5.31 11.42 7.58
N ALA A 301 -6.32 11.09 8.37
CA ALA A 301 -6.59 9.67 8.66
C ALA A 301 -7.36 8.99 7.52
N TYR A 302 -8.50 9.55 7.09
CA TYR A 302 -9.23 9.06 5.92
C TYR A 302 -9.53 10.19 4.93
N ASN A 303 -9.33 9.93 3.65
CA ASN A 303 -9.61 10.89 2.59
C ASN A 303 -10.25 10.25 1.36
N GLN A 304 -11.48 10.65 1.05
CA GLN A 304 -12.15 10.32 -0.21
C GLN A 304 -11.86 11.44 -1.22
N TYR A 305 -10.86 11.26 -2.09
CA TYR A 305 -10.45 12.28 -3.05
C TYR A 305 -11.13 12.17 -4.41
N ASP A 306 -11.34 10.94 -4.87
CA ASP A 306 -12.04 10.62 -6.11
C ASP A 306 -12.72 9.25 -6.01
N GLY A 307 -13.52 8.85 -7.01
CA GLY A 307 -14.21 7.56 -7.00
C GLY A 307 -15.28 7.45 -5.91
N THR A 308 -15.53 6.23 -5.42
CA THR A 308 -16.60 5.93 -4.45
C THR A 308 -16.14 4.94 -3.38
N LEU A 309 -16.70 5.10 -2.18
CA LEU A 309 -16.69 4.07 -1.12
C LEU A 309 -18.14 3.66 -0.84
N GLU A 310 -18.53 2.40 -1.06
CA GLU A 310 -19.92 1.99 -0.81
C GLU A 310 -20.19 1.79 0.69
N LYS A 311 -19.26 1.14 1.41
CA LYS A 311 -19.36 0.90 2.87
C LYS A 311 -18.02 1.07 3.55
N GLY A 312 -17.97 1.94 4.55
CA GLY A 312 -16.82 2.15 5.43
C GLY A 312 -17.15 1.79 6.87
N HIS A 313 -16.32 0.97 7.51
CA HIS A 313 -16.37 0.70 8.95
C HIS A 313 -15.01 0.98 9.55
N PHE A 314 -14.97 1.84 10.57
CA PHE A 314 -13.75 2.30 11.22
C PHE A 314 -13.86 2.11 12.73
N SER A 315 -12.80 1.60 13.36
CA SER A 315 -12.71 1.54 14.82
C SER A 315 -12.63 2.94 15.43
N SER A 316 -11.52 3.64 15.25
CA SER A 316 -11.33 5.02 15.72
C SER A 316 -10.31 5.75 14.87
N ILE A 317 -10.39 7.09 14.88
CA ILE A 317 -9.55 7.95 14.05
C ILE A 317 -8.92 9.03 14.92
N THR A 318 -7.60 9.14 14.86
CA THR A 318 -6.87 10.22 15.53
C THR A 318 -5.84 10.84 14.60
N THR A 319 -5.81 12.17 14.52
CA THR A 319 -4.78 12.90 13.76
C THR A 319 -4.10 13.95 14.61
N PHE A 320 -2.79 14.12 14.39
CA PHE A 320 -1.94 15.07 15.09
C PHE A 320 -1.15 15.91 14.08
N GLY A 321 -1.33 17.23 14.12
CA GLY A 321 -0.54 18.19 13.36
C GLY A 321 -1.37 19.38 12.87
N ASP A 322 -0.71 20.51 12.65
CA ASP A 322 -1.40 21.68 12.09
C ASP A 322 -1.91 21.38 10.68
N GLY A 323 -3.16 21.77 10.41
CA GLY A 323 -3.86 21.48 9.17
C GLY A 323 -4.19 20.00 8.96
N SER A 324 -4.08 19.16 9.99
CA SER A 324 -4.46 17.74 9.90
C SER A 324 -5.98 17.57 9.90
N ILE A 325 -6.46 16.50 9.25
CA ILE A 325 -7.90 16.26 9.13
C ILE A 325 -8.21 14.80 9.43
N GLY A 326 -9.12 14.54 10.37
CA GLY A 326 -9.60 13.19 10.67
C GLY A 326 -10.17 12.49 9.44
N ILE A 327 -11.31 12.99 8.95
CA ILE A 327 -11.97 12.52 7.74
C ILE A 327 -12.19 13.69 6.79
N GLN A 328 -11.77 13.55 5.54
CA GLN A 328 -12.08 14.48 4.46
C GLN A 328 -12.82 13.78 3.31
N ILE A 329 -14.01 14.26 2.98
CA ILE A 329 -14.85 13.69 1.91
C ILE A 329 -14.99 14.71 0.77
N SER A 330 -14.46 14.38 -0.40
CA SER A 330 -14.53 15.23 -1.62
C SER A 330 -15.33 14.60 -2.75
N LYS A 331 -15.75 13.34 -2.61
CA LYS A 331 -16.64 12.60 -3.52
C LYS A 331 -17.65 11.77 -2.74
N GLU A 332 -18.57 11.16 -3.47
CA GLU A 332 -19.64 10.35 -2.93
C GLU A 332 -19.13 9.13 -2.14
N VAL A 333 -19.71 8.95 -0.96
CA VAL A 333 -19.54 7.79 -0.08
C VAL A 333 -20.90 7.32 0.41
N GLY A 334 -21.06 6.01 0.51
CA GLY A 334 -22.25 5.33 1.03
C GLY A 334 -22.37 5.42 2.53
N ASP A 335 -22.45 4.26 3.17
CA ASP A 335 -22.63 4.16 4.63
C ASP A 335 -21.27 4.13 5.32
N ILE A 336 -21.03 5.06 6.23
CA ILE A 336 -19.84 5.10 7.08
C ILE A 336 -20.25 4.88 8.54
N THR A 337 -19.61 3.93 9.21
CA THR A 337 -19.76 3.70 10.65
C THR A 337 -18.41 3.84 11.33
N ILE A 338 -18.37 4.59 12.42
CA ILE A 338 -17.22 4.75 13.30
C ILE A 338 -17.60 4.30 14.71
N ASP A 339 -16.92 3.28 15.25
CA ASP A 339 -17.22 2.69 16.55
C ASP A 339 -16.75 3.56 17.74
N GLY A 340 -15.71 4.36 17.52
CA GLY A 340 -15.11 5.24 18.51
C GLY A 340 -15.16 6.71 18.11
N ASP A 341 -14.12 7.45 18.48
CA ASP A 341 -14.01 8.87 18.24
C ASP A 341 -13.38 9.19 16.88
N ILE A 342 -13.71 10.38 16.37
CA ILE A 342 -12.93 11.09 15.36
C ILE A 342 -12.26 12.27 16.07
N SER A 343 -10.96 12.17 16.31
CA SER A 343 -10.18 13.14 17.08
C SER A 343 -9.13 13.82 16.23
N THR A 344 -8.98 15.14 16.37
CA THR A 344 -7.95 15.89 15.64
C THR A 344 -7.30 16.95 16.52
N TYR A 345 -5.98 16.86 16.65
CA TYR A 345 -5.13 17.76 17.42
C TYR A 345 -4.31 18.62 16.47
N GLY A 346 -4.45 19.94 16.53
CA GLY A 346 -3.73 20.85 15.65
C GLY A 346 -4.46 22.16 15.44
N SER A 347 -3.87 23.07 14.67
CA SER A 347 -4.45 24.36 14.32
C SER A 347 -4.38 24.59 12.80
N LEU A 348 -4.24 25.83 12.34
CA LEU A 348 -4.02 26.17 10.93
C LEU A 348 -2.61 25.77 10.48
N GLY A 349 -2.49 24.94 9.44
CA GLY A 349 -1.19 24.49 8.92
C GLY A 349 -1.16 24.34 7.42
N ASN A 350 0.04 24.19 6.83
CA ASN A 350 0.16 23.86 5.42
C ASN A 350 -0.18 22.38 5.20
N SER A 351 -0.93 22.06 4.16
CA SER A 351 -1.33 20.71 3.77
C SER A 351 -1.22 20.56 2.26
N LEU A 352 -0.80 19.37 1.82
CA LEU A 352 -0.75 19.00 0.41
C LEU A 352 -2.13 18.49 -0.05
N VAL A 353 -2.65 19.06 -1.14
CA VAL A 353 -3.89 18.65 -1.80
C VAL A 353 -3.62 18.46 -3.28
N LYS A 354 -3.67 17.21 -3.77
CA LYS A 354 -3.47 16.86 -5.19
C LYS A 354 -2.23 17.54 -5.80
N GLY A 355 -1.10 17.49 -5.11
CA GLY A 355 0.17 18.08 -5.54
C GLY A 355 0.33 19.59 -5.29
N VAL A 356 -0.63 20.25 -4.64
CA VAL A 356 -0.58 21.71 -4.35
C VAL A 356 -0.59 21.98 -2.85
N ASN A 357 0.35 22.80 -2.38
CA ASN A 357 0.45 23.18 -0.97
C ASN A 357 -0.45 24.38 -0.63
N MET A 358 -1.28 24.25 0.40
CA MET A 358 -2.19 25.31 0.84
C MET A 358 -2.39 25.30 2.36
N LYS A 359 -2.82 26.42 2.95
CA LYS A 359 -3.13 26.49 4.38
C LYS A 359 -4.55 25.99 4.64
N LEU A 360 -4.70 24.96 5.45
CA LEU A 360 -5.98 24.41 5.88
C LEU A 360 -6.08 24.41 7.40
N PRO A 361 -7.24 24.74 7.98
CA PRO A 361 -7.49 24.52 9.40
C PRO A 361 -7.59 23.02 9.68
N ALA A 362 -7.17 22.60 10.87
CA ALA A 362 -7.42 21.25 11.34
C ALA A 362 -8.94 21.03 11.55
N SER A 363 -9.43 19.82 11.30
CA SER A 363 -10.85 19.46 11.52
C SER A 363 -11.01 17.96 11.74
N ALA A 364 -12.02 17.54 12.52
CA ALA A 364 -12.28 16.12 12.72
C ALA A 364 -13.02 15.52 11.53
N LEU A 365 -14.09 16.16 11.06
CA LEU A 365 -14.85 15.74 9.88
C LEU A 365 -15.05 16.93 8.94
N SER A 366 -14.60 16.81 7.68
CA SER A 366 -14.76 17.82 6.66
C SER A 366 -15.36 17.26 5.38
N VAL A 367 -16.48 17.83 4.94
CA VAL A 367 -17.13 17.52 3.67
C VAL A 367 -16.91 18.68 2.71
N LYS A 368 -16.19 18.41 1.62
CA LYS A 368 -15.80 19.39 0.60
C LYS A 368 -16.86 19.47 -0.50
N ASN A 369 -16.71 20.46 -1.39
CA ASN A 369 -17.51 20.56 -2.61
C ASN A 369 -17.47 19.25 -3.42
N GLY A 370 -18.65 18.71 -3.73
CA GLY A 370 -18.82 17.43 -4.43
C GLY A 370 -18.75 16.20 -3.53
N GLY A 371 -18.43 16.38 -2.24
CA GLY A 371 -18.53 15.36 -1.21
C GLY A 371 -19.99 15.11 -0.86
N ILE A 372 -20.41 13.85 -0.93
CA ILE A 372 -21.76 13.42 -0.57
C ILE A 372 -21.63 12.23 0.36
N ILE A 373 -22.17 12.35 1.57
CA ILE A 373 -22.27 11.26 2.53
C ILE A 373 -23.73 10.80 2.59
N HIS A 374 -24.00 9.56 2.22
CA HIS A 374 -25.36 9.00 2.32
C HIS A 374 -25.75 8.76 3.78
N SER A 375 -24.86 8.17 4.56
CA SER A 375 -25.05 7.99 6.00
C SER A 375 -23.70 7.97 6.71
N ILE A 376 -23.60 8.67 7.83
CA ILE A 376 -22.48 8.53 8.76
C ILE A 376 -23.00 8.37 10.19
N THR A 377 -22.57 7.29 10.84
CA THR A 377 -22.80 7.03 12.25
C THR A 377 -21.48 7.06 13.01
N VAL A 378 -21.40 7.88 14.05
CA VAL A 378 -20.26 7.97 14.97
C VAL A 378 -20.75 7.60 16.36
N ALA A 379 -20.28 6.48 16.89
CA ALA A 379 -20.65 6.03 18.24
C ALA A 379 -19.94 6.86 19.33
N GLY A 380 -18.71 7.32 19.07
CA GLY A 380 -18.00 8.26 19.93
C GLY A 380 -18.25 9.73 19.59
N ASN A 381 -17.26 10.56 19.89
CA ASN A 381 -17.26 12.00 19.67
C ASN A 381 -16.69 12.39 18.29
N ILE A 382 -17.11 13.55 17.79
CA ILE A 382 -16.42 14.28 16.71
C ILE A 382 -15.73 15.48 17.36
N GLN A 383 -14.41 15.43 17.53
CA GLN A 383 -13.72 16.37 18.43
C GLN A 383 -12.40 16.94 17.89
N THR A 384 -12.17 18.21 18.20
CA THR A 384 -10.92 18.91 17.90
C THR A 384 -10.31 19.56 19.13
N PHE A 385 -8.98 19.68 19.14
CA PHE A 385 -8.18 20.23 20.25
C PHE A 385 -7.23 21.32 19.75
N GLY A 386 -7.77 22.45 19.33
CA GLY A 386 -7.01 23.57 18.79
C GLY A 386 -7.80 24.86 18.76
N ASP A 387 -7.11 25.99 18.74
CA ASP A 387 -7.73 27.31 18.72
C ASP A 387 -8.16 27.68 17.28
N HIS A 388 -9.28 28.40 17.14
CA HIS A 388 -9.79 28.94 15.86
C HIS A 388 -10.07 27.87 14.79
N ILE A 389 -10.45 26.66 15.19
CA ILE A 389 -10.79 25.57 14.27
C ILE A 389 -12.23 25.07 14.48
N THR A 390 -12.69 24.23 13.56
CA THR A 390 -14.05 23.69 13.58
C THR A 390 -14.01 22.16 13.55
N SER A 391 -14.79 21.52 14.42
CA SER A 391 -14.80 20.05 14.51
C SER A 391 -15.49 19.38 13.34
N TYR A 392 -16.68 19.85 12.97
CA TYR A 392 -17.44 19.35 11.85
C TYR A 392 -17.73 20.47 10.83
N VAL A 393 -17.23 20.29 9.60
CA VAL A 393 -17.30 21.28 8.53
C VAL A 393 -18.00 20.70 7.30
N VAL A 394 -19.01 21.39 6.80
CA VAL A 394 -19.61 21.14 5.48
C VAL A 394 -19.44 22.39 4.63
N ASP A 395 -18.53 22.31 3.67
CA ASP A 395 -18.24 23.41 2.74
C ASP A 395 -19.35 23.56 1.69
N SER A 396 -19.31 24.64 0.93
CA SER A 396 -20.21 24.91 -0.20
C SER A 396 -20.25 23.73 -1.18
N GLY A 397 -21.45 23.23 -1.47
CA GLY A 397 -21.69 22.06 -2.32
C GLY A 397 -21.35 20.71 -1.68
N GLY A 398 -21.04 20.67 -0.37
CA GLY A 398 -20.95 19.45 0.43
C GLY A 398 -22.31 19.02 0.97
N ILE A 399 -22.58 17.72 0.99
CA ILE A 399 -23.88 17.16 1.39
C ILE A 399 -23.67 16.01 2.38
N VAL A 400 -24.34 16.08 3.52
CA VAL A 400 -24.51 14.96 4.46
C VAL A 400 -26.01 14.69 4.57
N ARG A 401 -26.44 13.52 4.11
CA ARG A 401 -27.88 13.17 4.10
C ARG A 401 -28.36 12.69 5.45
N ASN A 402 -27.61 11.78 6.08
CA ASN A 402 -27.91 11.25 7.40
C ASN A 402 -26.65 11.34 8.27
N LEU A 403 -26.81 11.94 9.44
CA LEU A 403 -25.78 12.08 10.46
C LEU A 403 -26.35 11.58 11.78
N ASN A 404 -25.71 10.58 12.37
CA ASN A 404 -26.02 10.08 13.70
C ASN A 404 -24.75 10.12 14.56
N VAL A 405 -24.73 10.94 15.60
CA VAL A 405 -23.62 11.01 16.55
C VAL A 405 -24.18 10.61 17.91
N VAL A 406 -23.73 9.48 18.45
CA VAL A 406 -24.17 8.98 19.76
C VAL A 406 -23.44 9.72 20.89
N GLY A 407 -22.16 10.03 20.69
CA GLY A 407 -21.42 10.96 21.54
C GLY A 407 -21.79 12.41 21.26
N THR A 408 -20.80 13.30 21.30
CA THR A 408 -21.00 14.75 21.10
C THR A 408 -20.03 15.33 20.09
N ILE A 409 -20.39 16.47 19.51
CA ILE A 409 -19.48 17.26 18.69
C ILE A 409 -18.82 18.30 19.60
N ILE A 410 -17.49 18.22 19.75
CA ILE A 410 -16.74 19.01 20.74
C ILE A 410 -15.68 19.84 20.02
N ALA A 411 -15.57 21.13 20.33
CA ALA A 411 -14.46 21.97 19.89
C ALA A 411 -13.72 22.51 21.13
N ASP A 412 -12.65 21.83 21.51
CA ASP A 412 -11.88 22.12 22.72
C ASP A 412 -10.69 23.05 22.40
N GLY A 413 -11.03 24.31 22.12
CA GLY A 413 -10.06 25.37 21.90
C GLY A 413 -10.69 26.75 21.85
N LYS A 414 -9.86 27.78 21.99
CA LYS A 414 -10.34 29.17 22.05
C LYS A 414 -10.85 29.61 20.69
N ASN A 415 -12.02 30.27 20.69
CA ASN A 415 -12.67 30.77 19.47
C ASN A 415 -12.92 29.67 18.42
N SER A 416 -13.05 28.42 18.86
CA SER A 416 -13.35 27.28 18.00
C SER A 416 -14.85 27.02 17.93
N ASN A 417 -15.30 26.36 16.86
CA ASN A 417 -16.71 26.09 16.61
C ASN A 417 -16.95 24.57 16.56
N GLN A 418 -18.07 24.10 17.12
CA GLN A 418 -18.43 22.69 16.99
C GLN A 418 -18.76 22.34 15.53
N VAL A 419 -19.58 23.18 14.89
CA VAL A 419 -20.11 22.92 13.56
C VAL A 419 -20.07 24.19 12.70
N SER A 420 -19.73 24.03 11.43
CA SER A 420 -19.89 25.06 10.39
C SER A 420 -20.45 24.43 9.12
N VAL A 421 -21.58 24.95 8.65
CA VAL A 421 -22.22 24.54 7.39
C VAL A 421 -22.32 25.79 6.51
N ALA A 422 -21.78 25.70 5.29
CA ALA A 422 -21.87 26.77 4.31
C ALA A 422 -23.34 27.03 3.88
N ILE A 423 -23.61 28.22 3.30
CA ILE A 423 -24.98 28.65 2.92
C ILE A 423 -25.66 27.65 1.97
N ASP A 424 -24.89 27.02 1.09
CA ASP A 424 -25.28 26.01 0.11
C ASP A 424 -24.71 24.63 0.42
N GLY A 425 -24.26 24.41 1.67
CA GLY A 425 -23.95 23.10 2.21
C GLY A 425 -25.19 22.48 2.87
N GLU A 426 -25.30 21.16 2.83
CA GLU A 426 -26.45 20.45 3.39
C GLU A 426 -26.01 19.49 4.51
N SER A 427 -26.65 19.60 5.67
CA SER A 427 -26.46 18.68 6.79
C SER A 427 -27.73 18.62 7.64
N PRO A 428 -28.02 17.49 8.32
CA PRO A 428 -29.15 17.43 9.24
C PRO A 428 -28.99 18.46 10.36
N ILE A 429 -30.11 18.92 10.91
CA ILE A 429 -30.10 19.86 12.03
C ILE A 429 -29.46 19.18 13.23
N ILE A 430 -28.33 19.71 13.68
CA ILE A 430 -27.65 19.27 14.90
C ILE A 430 -28.20 20.12 16.05
N LYS A 431 -28.81 19.48 17.04
CA LYS A 431 -29.20 20.14 18.29
C LYS A 431 -28.07 19.97 19.28
N PHE A 432 -27.60 21.09 19.84
CA PHE A 432 -26.70 21.09 20.98
C PHE A 432 -27.55 21.25 22.23
N ASP A 433 -27.33 20.38 23.22
CA ASP A 433 -27.95 20.50 24.55
C ASP A 433 -27.26 21.56 25.40
#